data_AF-A0A4Q1L1I1-F1
#
_entry.id   AF-A0A4Q1L1I1-F1
#
_cell.length_a   1.000
_cell.length_b   1.000
_cell.length_c   1.000
_cell.angle_alpha   90.00
_cell.angle_beta   90.00
_cell.angle_gamma   90.00
#
_symmetry.space_group_name_H-M   'P 1'
#
loop_
_entity.id
_entity.type
_entity.pdbx_description
1 polymer ?
#
loop_
_entity_poly.entity_id
_entity_poly.type
_entity_poly.pdbx_seq_one_letter_code
_entity_poly.pdbx_strand_id
1 'polypeptide(L)'
;MGKRTRGVPALSPVHGKMSVGNAEGVELCSYDRSPLLVTDLTDPSDSLEVNVAGHGALLIAKAYSERLDGNPARLRAKDSGDVWRLLEACDLDQVQGVLDEHSDHPTIGPAVQKGIDHLRRVIASPVVVQMAAETYAFDLTVDEVGATFHRAGSVLGD
;
A
#
# COMPACT_ATOMS: atom_id res chain seq x y z
N MET A 1 24.78 14.51 -20.71
CA MET A 1 23.31 14.49 -20.64
C MET A 1 22.92 13.92 -19.27
N GLY A 2 22.62 14.77 -18.28
CA GLY A 2 22.36 14.33 -16.91
C GLY A 2 21.09 13.49 -16.82
N LYS A 3 21.15 12.30 -16.21
CA LYS A 3 19.96 11.53 -15.84
C LYS A 3 19.11 12.42 -14.94
N ARG A 4 18.01 12.96 -15.47
CA ARG A 4 16.94 13.53 -14.64
C ARG A 4 16.30 12.38 -13.89
N THR A 5 16.82 12.07 -12.70
CA THR A 5 16.10 11.27 -11.73
C THR A 5 14.86 12.08 -11.36
N ARG A 6 13.69 11.67 -11.87
CA ARG A 6 12.41 12.17 -11.38
C ARG A 6 12.23 11.60 -9.96
N GLY A 7 12.93 12.21 -9.01
CA GLY A 7 12.73 11.96 -7.59
C GLY A 7 11.40 12.57 -7.16
N VAL A 8 10.79 11.97 -6.15
CA VAL A 8 9.65 12.59 -5.46
C VAL A 8 10.14 13.90 -4.85
N PRO A 9 9.42 15.03 -4.98
CA PRO A 9 9.82 16.29 -4.38
C PRO A 9 10.09 16.11 -2.89
N ALA A 10 11.19 16.66 -2.37
CA ALA A 10 11.45 16.63 -0.94
C ALA A 10 10.28 17.28 -0.19
N LEU A 11 9.96 16.76 0.99
CA LEU A 11 9.13 17.51 1.94
C LEU A 11 9.84 18.83 2.29
N SER A 12 9.09 19.77 2.88
CA SER A 12 9.62 21.06 3.35
C SER A 12 10.99 20.90 4.03
N PRO A 13 11.95 21.85 3.90
CA PRO A 13 13.32 21.73 4.43
C PRO A 13 13.44 21.41 5.93
N VAL A 14 12.37 21.59 6.71
CA VAL A 14 12.27 21.17 8.12
C VAL A 14 12.31 19.64 8.28
N HIS A 15 11.97 18.89 7.25
CA HIS A 15 12.08 17.43 7.23
C HIS A 15 13.50 17.04 6.78
N GLY A 16 14.13 16.12 7.52
CA GLY A 16 15.50 15.69 7.26
C GLY A 16 15.67 15.02 5.89
N LYS A 17 16.91 14.96 5.39
CA LYS A 17 17.26 14.41 4.06
C LYS A 17 16.81 12.96 3.82
N MET A 18 16.54 12.22 4.89
CA MET A 18 16.07 10.83 4.87
C MET A 18 14.54 10.71 4.87
N SER A 19 13.81 11.82 4.87
CA SER A 19 12.35 11.80 4.83
C SER A 19 11.87 11.44 3.43
N VAL A 20 10.76 10.71 3.35
CA VAL A 20 10.07 10.45 2.08
C VAL A 20 9.64 11.77 1.44
N GLY A 21 9.60 11.82 0.11
CA GLY A 21 9.11 13.00 -0.60
C GLY A 21 7.58 13.09 -0.61
N ASN A 22 7.05 14.18 -1.17
CA ASN A 22 5.62 14.37 -1.42
C ASN A 22 5.13 13.47 -2.58
N ALA A 23 4.93 12.19 -2.29
CA ALA A 23 4.43 11.20 -3.23
C ALA A 23 2.90 11.19 -3.19
N GLU A 24 2.26 11.23 -4.37
CA GLU A 24 0.82 11.01 -4.47
C GLU A 24 0.48 9.58 -3.98
N GLY A 25 -0.59 9.45 -3.20
CA GLY A 25 -1.07 8.19 -2.65
C GLY A 25 -0.68 7.92 -1.20
N VAL A 26 0.10 8.80 -0.56
CA VAL A 26 0.48 8.67 0.87
C VAL A 26 -0.34 9.58 1.79
N GLU A 27 -1.31 10.30 1.24
CA GLU A 27 -2.13 11.26 1.98
C GLU A 27 -2.88 10.56 3.12
N LEU A 28 -3.52 9.42 2.84
CA LEU A 28 -4.26 8.64 3.83
C LEU A 28 -3.36 8.14 4.98
N CYS A 29 -2.08 7.86 4.72
CA CYS A 29 -1.10 7.48 5.76
C CYS A 29 -0.90 8.55 6.83
N SER A 30 -1.26 9.81 6.55
CA SER A 30 -1.17 10.90 7.54
C SER A 30 -2.36 10.91 8.50
N TYR A 31 -3.48 10.29 8.12
CA TYR A 31 -4.77 10.30 8.81
C TYR A 31 -5.09 8.95 9.44
N ASP A 32 -4.98 7.85 8.67
CA ASP A 32 -5.10 6.47 9.14
C ASP A 32 -3.73 5.98 9.61
N ARG A 33 -3.41 6.28 10.88
CA ARG A 33 -2.18 5.87 11.54
C ARG A 33 -2.36 5.78 13.05
N SER A 34 -1.59 4.91 13.68
CA SER A 34 -1.55 4.78 15.14
C SER A 34 -0.11 4.68 15.64
N PRO A 35 0.18 5.10 16.88
CA PRO A 35 1.43 4.79 17.53
C PRO A 35 1.65 3.27 17.57
N LEU A 36 2.84 2.84 17.17
CA LEU A 36 3.31 1.47 17.24
C LEU A 36 4.70 1.49 17.88
N LEU A 37 4.89 0.67 18.91
CA LEU A 37 6.22 0.41 19.44
C LEU A 37 6.95 -0.52 18.46
N VAL A 38 7.96 0.02 17.79
CA VAL A 38 8.85 -0.75 16.92
C VAL A 38 10.08 -1.12 17.74
N THR A 39 10.31 -2.43 17.87
CA THR A 39 11.46 -2.99 18.60
C THR A 39 12.47 -3.52 17.60
N ASP A 40 13.75 -3.25 17.81
CA ASP A 40 14.81 -3.82 16.99
C ASP A 40 14.78 -5.36 17.08
N LEU A 41 14.99 -6.02 15.95
CA LEU A 41 14.91 -7.47 15.85
C LEU A 41 16.04 -8.18 16.62
N THR A 42 17.19 -7.53 16.75
CA THR A 42 18.42 -8.08 17.35
C THR A 42 18.70 -7.56 18.76
N ASP A 43 18.21 -6.37 19.09
CA ASP A 43 18.29 -5.77 20.42
C ASP A 43 16.90 -5.35 20.94
N PRO A 44 16.22 -6.21 21.73
CA PRO A 44 14.90 -5.88 22.26
C PRO A 44 14.87 -4.66 23.21
N SER A 45 16.03 -4.18 23.67
CA SER A 45 16.12 -2.97 24.48
C SER A 45 16.09 -1.69 23.66
N ASP A 46 16.38 -1.78 22.35
CA ASP A 46 16.25 -0.68 21.41
C ASP A 46 14.84 -0.67 20.82
N SER A 47 14.05 0.33 21.22
CA SER A 47 12.67 0.48 20.76
C SER A 47 12.29 1.94 20.62
N LEU A 48 11.41 2.20 19.66
CA LEU A 48 10.91 3.53 19.36
C LEU A 48 9.41 3.49 19.09
N GLU A 49 8.66 4.34 19.77
CA GLU A 49 7.26 4.57 19.43
C GLU A 49 7.19 5.52 18.24
N VAL A 50 6.63 5.03 17.13
CA VAL A 50 6.41 5.81 15.90
C VAL A 50 4.99 5.62 15.42
N ASN A 51 4.46 6.62 14.74
CA ASN A 51 3.18 6.45 14.06
C ASN A 51 3.37 5.61 12.79
N VAL A 52 2.62 4.53 12.69
CA VAL A 52 2.60 3.64 11.53
C VAL A 52 1.24 3.73 10.85
N ALA A 53 1.26 3.81 9.53
CA ALA A 53 0.04 3.85 8.73
C ALA A 53 -0.76 2.57 8.89
N GLY A 54 -2.09 2.69 8.95
CA GLY A 54 -3.00 1.57 8.98
C GLY A 54 -3.00 0.77 7.67
N HIS A 55 -3.59 -0.42 7.70
CA HIS A 55 -3.61 -1.30 6.53
C HIS A 55 -4.34 -0.68 5.33
N GLY A 56 -5.42 0.07 5.57
CA GLY A 56 -6.15 0.78 4.52
C GLY A 56 -5.28 1.83 3.83
N ALA A 57 -4.60 2.67 4.61
CA ALA A 57 -3.62 3.62 4.10
C ALA A 57 -2.49 2.95 3.29
N LEU A 58 -1.92 1.85 3.82
CA LEU A 58 -0.84 1.13 3.16
C LEU A 58 -1.29 0.50 1.83
N LEU A 59 -2.50 -0.07 1.78
CA LEU A 59 -3.08 -0.63 0.56
C LEU A 59 -3.28 0.45 -0.51
N ILE A 60 -3.78 1.63 -0.13
CA ILE A 60 -3.93 2.78 -1.05
C ILE A 60 -2.56 3.24 -1.57
N ALA A 61 -1.58 3.40 -0.69
CA ALA A 61 -0.23 3.80 -1.09
C ALA A 61 0.40 2.80 -2.07
N LYS A 62 0.19 1.50 -1.84
CA LYS A 62 0.63 0.44 -2.75
C LYS A 62 -0.13 0.45 -4.08
N ALA A 63 -1.43 0.66 -4.06
CA ALA A 63 -2.23 0.77 -5.28
C ALA A 63 -1.76 1.92 -6.18
N TYR A 64 -1.31 3.04 -5.60
CA TYR A 64 -0.71 4.14 -6.34
C TYR A 64 0.64 3.79 -6.98
N SER A 65 1.48 3.03 -6.28
CA SER A 65 2.77 2.60 -6.83
C SER A 65 2.61 1.55 -7.93
N GLU A 66 1.65 0.64 -7.76
CA GLU A 66 1.36 -0.49 -8.64
C GLU A 66 0.20 -0.26 -9.62
N ARG A 67 -0.17 1.01 -9.83
CA ARG A 67 -1.29 1.34 -10.71
C ARG A 67 -1.10 0.76 -12.12
N LEU A 68 -2.11 0.01 -12.57
CA LEU A 68 -2.07 -0.75 -13.82
C LEU A 68 -2.14 0.11 -15.08
N ASP A 69 -2.54 1.37 -14.96
CA ASP A 69 -2.53 2.38 -16.04
C ASP A 69 -1.15 3.05 -16.21
N GLY A 70 -0.17 2.66 -15.38
CA GLY A 70 1.22 3.09 -15.47
C GLY A 70 2.04 2.33 -16.52
N ASN A 71 3.37 2.43 -16.43
CA ASN A 71 4.27 1.65 -17.26
C ASN A 71 4.29 0.18 -16.77
N PRO A 72 3.82 -0.80 -17.56
CA PRO A 72 3.76 -2.20 -17.12
C PRO A 72 5.12 -2.78 -16.73
N ALA A 73 6.22 -2.29 -17.33
CA ALA A 73 7.58 -2.72 -16.99
C ALA A 73 8.03 -2.30 -15.57
N ARG A 74 7.21 -1.54 -14.85
CA ARG A 74 7.48 -1.15 -13.45
C ARG A 74 6.80 -2.05 -12.43
N LEU A 75 5.82 -2.86 -12.84
CA LEU A 75 5.21 -3.85 -11.95
C LEU A 75 6.27 -4.89 -11.61
N ARG A 76 6.39 -5.24 -10.32
CA ARG A 76 7.35 -6.25 -9.85
C ARG A 76 6.65 -7.23 -8.93
N ALA A 77 7.07 -8.49 -9.00
CA ALA A 77 6.55 -9.57 -8.16
C ALA A 77 6.49 -9.14 -6.69
N LYS A 78 7.62 -8.65 -6.15
CA LYS A 78 7.73 -8.14 -4.78
C LYS A 78 6.60 -7.18 -4.40
N ASP A 79 6.29 -6.20 -5.24
CA ASP A 79 5.31 -5.18 -4.90
C ASP A 79 3.87 -5.76 -4.92
N SER A 80 3.60 -6.72 -5.81
CA SER A 80 2.35 -7.52 -5.78
C SER A 80 2.27 -8.43 -4.55
N GLY A 81 3.41 -8.99 -4.11
CA GLY A 81 3.50 -9.76 -2.88
C GLY A 81 3.25 -8.91 -1.62
N ASP A 82 3.71 -7.65 -1.60
CA ASP A 82 3.40 -6.72 -0.52
C ASP A 82 1.88 -6.44 -0.44
N VAL A 83 1.18 -6.31 -1.57
CA VAL A 83 -0.29 -6.20 -1.60
C VAL A 83 -0.93 -7.45 -0.99
N TRP A 84 -0.51 -8.64 -1.42
CA TRP A 84 -1.02 -9.89 -0.84
C TRP A 84 -0.82 -9.96 0.67
N ARG A 85 0.37 -9.62 1.17
CA ARG A 85 0.67 -9.62 2.61
C ARG A 85 -0.24 -8.67 3.39
N LEU A 86 -0.53 -7.50 2.84
CA LEU A 86 -1.43 -6.54 3.48
C LEU A 86 -2.87 -7.08 3.50
N LEU A 87 -3.35 -7.67 2.40
CA LEU A 87 -4.69 -8.27 2.31
C LEU A 87 -4.87 -9.49 3.23
N GLU A 88 -3.79 -10.22 3.49
CA GLU A 88 -3.81 -11.36 4.41
C GLU A 88 -3.71 -10.94 5.88
N ALA A 89 -3.00 -9.85 6.16
CA ALA A 89 -2.80 -9.37 7.53
C ALA A 89 -3.92 -8.46 8.07
N CYS A 90 -4.80 -7.96 7.21
CA CYS A 90 -5.82 -6.98 7.60
C CYS A 90 -7.22 -7.58 7.81
N ASP A 91 -8.01 -6.89 8.62
CA ASP A 91 -9.47 -7.02 8.62
C ASP A 91 -10.04 -6.15 7.49
N LEU A 92 -10.64 -6.80 6.49
CA LEU A 92 -11.14 -6.15 5.29
C LEU A 92 -12.33 -5.22 5.57
N ASP A 93 -13.16 -5.52 6.57
CA ASP A 93 -14.30 -4.68 6.94
C ASP A 93 -13.80 -3.38 7.61
N GLN A 94 -12.75 -3.50 8.43
CA GLN A 94 -12.08 -2.31 8.99
C GLN A 94 -11.43 -1.47 7.91
N VAL A 95 -10.78 -2.11 6.92
CA VAL A 95 -10.23 -1.39 5.76
C VAL A 95 -11.33 -0.66 5.01
N GLN A 96 -12.46 -1.32 4.70
CA GLN A 96 -13.58 -0.67 4.03
C GLN A 96 -14.09 0.54 4.82
N GLY A 97 -14.25 0.40 6.14
CA GLY A 97 -14.67 1.51 7.01
C GLY A 97 -13.74 2.72 6.95
N VAL A 98 -12.42 2.51 6.94
CA VAL A 98 -11.42 3.59 6.78
C VAL A 98 -11.54 4.26 5.42
N LEU A 99 -11.74 3.48 4.35
CA LEU A 99 -11.90 4.01 3.00
C LEU A 99 -13.16 4.86 2.88
N ASP A 100 -14.28 4.39 3.43
CA ASP A 100 -15.55 5.11 3.45
C ASP A 100 -15.42 6.42 4.23
N GLU A 101 -14.85 6.37 5.44
CA GLU A 101 -14.64 7.54 6.30
C GLU A 101 -13.85 8.66 5.61
N HIS A 102 -12.81 8.30 4.85
CA HIS A 102 -11.89 9.28 4.28
C HIS A 102 -12.15 9.63 2.81
N SER A 103 -13.03 8.90 2.13
CA SER A 103 -13.36 9.11 0.71
C SER A 103 -13.95 10.51 0.43
N ASP A 104 -14.75 11.05 1.35
CA ASP A 104 -15.37 12.38 1.24
C ASP A 104 -14.60 13.47 2.01
N HIS A 105 -13.40 13.17 2.51
CA HIS A 105 -12.62 14.13 3.27
C HIS A 105 -12.24 15.35 2.40
N PRO A 106 -12.43 16.61 2.88
CA PRO A 106 -12.28 17.81 2.04
C PRO A 106 -10.87 18.02 1.47
N THR A 107 -9.84 17.53 2.16
CA THR A 107 -8.43 17.63 1.73
C THR A 107 -7.94 16.39 0.98
N ILE A 108 -8.12 15.19 1.52
CA ILE A 108 -7.53 13.95 0.99
C ILE A 108 -8.50 13.09 0.18
N GLY A 109 -9.80 13.36 0.23
CA GLY A 109 -10.85 12.56 -0.42
C GLY A 109 -10.57 12.25 -1.89
N PRO A 110 -10.20 13.25 -2.72
CA PRO A 110 -9.85 12.99 -4.12
C PRO A 110 -8.70 11.99 -4.32
N ALA A 111 -7.69 12.01 -3.44
CA ALA A 111 -6.59 11.05 -3.48
C ALA A 111 -7.03 9.66 -2.98
N VAL A 112 -7.86 9.61 -1.93
CA VAL A 112 -8.43 8.36 -1.41
C VAL A 112 -9.29 7.67 -2.48
N GLN A 113 -10.23 8.40 -3.10
CA GLN A 113 -11.10 7.87 -4.15
C GLN A 113 -10.31 7.32 -5.35
N LYS A 114 -9.31 8.06 -5.83
CA LYS A 114 -8.42 7.59 -6.90
C LYS A 114 -7.60 6.37 -6.47
N GLY A 115 -7.18 6.32 -5.21
CA GLY A 115 -6.52 5.16 -4.62
C GLY A 115 -7.42 3.92 -4.58
N ILE A 116 -8.69 4.07 -4.19
CA ILE A 116 -9.70 3.00 -4.18
C ILE A 116 -9.88 2.44 -5.59
N ASP A 117 -10.00 3.31 -6.58
CA ASP A 117 -10.09 2.92 -7.99
C ASP A 117 -8.87 2.12 -8.45
N HIS A 118 -7.66 2.53 -8.06
CA HIS A 118 -6.45 1.77 -8.33
C HIS A 118 -6.45 0.42 -7.61
N LEU A 119 -6.84 0.40 -6.33
CA LEU A 119 -6.84 -0.80 -5.50
C LEU A 119 -7.79 -1.85 -6.07
N ARG A 120 -9.02 -1.47 -6.45
CA ARG A 120 -10.00 -2.34 -7.09
C ARG A 120 -9.45 -2.98 -8.37
N ARG A 121 -8.77 -2.19 -9.21
CA ARG A 121 -8.11 -2.71 -10.42
C ARG A 121 -6.98 -3.68 -10.10
N VAL A 122 -6.17 -3.40 -9.08
CA VAL A 122 -5.08 -4.27 -8.62
C VAL A 122 -5.65 -5.59 -8.10
N ILE A 123 -6.69 -5.55 -7.26
CA ILE A 123 -7.32 -6.74 -6.67
C ILE A 123 -7.93 -7.64 -7.76
N ALA A 124 -8.59 -7.04 -8.75
CA ALA A 124 -9.23 -7.78 -9.84
C ALA A 124 -8.24 -8.31 -10.91
N SER A 125 -6.94 -8.01 -10.81
CA SER A 125 -5.97 -8.32 -11.85
C SER A 125 -5.34 -9.70 -11.69
N PRO A 126 -5.58 -10.64 -12.62
CA PRO A 126 -4.95 -11.96 -12.58
C PRO A 126 -3.42 -11.88 -12.76
N VAL A 127 -2.92 -10.82 -13.41
CA VAL A 127 -1.47 -10.57 -13.53
C VAL A 127 -0.87 -10.26 -12.16
N VAL A 128 -1.54 -9.44 -11.35
CA VAL A 128 -1.08 -9.12 -9.99
C VAL A 128 -1.11 -10.37 -9.11
N VAL A 129 -2.16 -11.19 -9.21
CA VAL A 129 -2.27 -12.45 -8.46
C VAL A 129 -1.09 -13.38 -8.80
N GLN A 130 -0.80 -13.57 -10.09
CA GLN A 130 0.32 -14.38 -10.55
C GLN A 130 1.66 -13.86 -10.01
N MET A 131 1.88 -12.54 -10.10
CA MET A 131 3.11 -11.89 -9.63
C MET A 131 3.25 -11.95 -8.09
N ALA A 132 2.15 -11.90 -7.35
CA ALA A 132 2.15 -12.11 -5.90
C ALA A 132 2.53 -13.56 -5.57
N ALA A 133 1.97 -14.54 -6.28
CA ALA A 133 2.31 -15.95 -6.11
C ALA A 133 3.80 -16.23 -6.40
N GLU A 134 4.38 -15.61 -7.43
CA GLU A 134 5.82 -15.71 -7.72
C GLU A 134 6.70 -15.24 -6.55
N THR A 135 6.23 -14.28 -5.74
CA THR A 135 6.97 -13.77 -4.58
C THR A 135 7.07 -14.81 -3.46
N TYR A 136 6.07 -15.67 -3.31
CA TYR A 136 5.95 -16.65 -2.23
C TYR A 136 5.94 -18.09 -2.75
N ALA A 137 6.42 -18.33 -3.97
CA ALA A 137 6.32 -19.63 -4.64
C ALA A 137 7.00 -20.80 -3.90
N PHE A 138 7.84 -20.50 -2.90
CA PHE A 138 8.40 -21.52 -2.00
C PHE A 138 7.39 -22.03 -0.96
N ASP A 139 6.48 -21.16 -0.50
CA ASP A 139 5.59 -21.42 0.64
C ASP A 139 4.11 -21.56 0.21
N LEU A 140 3.71 -20.92 -0.89
CA LEU A 140 2.32 -20.77 -1.29
C LEU A 140 2.09 -21.10 -2.76
N THR A 141 0.92 -21.66 -3.03
CA THR A 141 0.40 -21.87 -4.38
C THR A 141 -0.31 -20.62 -4.90
N VAL A 142 -0.45 -20.54 -6.24
CA VAL A 142 -1.23 -19.46 -6.87
C VAL A 142 -2.70 -19.47 -6.44
N ASP A 143 -3.26 -20.63 -6.11
CA ASP A 143 -4.65 -20.76 -5.67
C ASP A 143 -4.84 -20.20 -4.25
N GLU A 144 -3.89 -20.44 -3.32
CA GLU A 144 -3.92 -19.88 -1.97
C GLU A 144 -3.81 -18.34 -2.00
N VAL A 145 -2.90 -17.83 -2.83
CA VAL A 145 -2.78 -16.38 -3.06
C VAL A 145 -4.06 -15.85 -3.71
N GLY A 146 -4.58 -16.52 -4.74
CA GLY A 146 -5.81 -16.14 -5.43
C GLY A 146 -7.04 -16.09 -4.52
N ALA A 147 -7.16 -17.01 -3.56
CA ALA A 147 -8.24 -17.03 -2.57
C ALA A 147 -8.24 -15.75 -1.70
N THR A 148 -7.06 -15.24 -1.35
CA THR A 148 -6.88 -13.98 -0.61
C THR A 148 -7.42 -12.80 -1.41
N PHE A 149 -7.04 -12.71 -2.70
CA PHE A 149 -7.52 -11.66 -3.59
C PHE A 149 -9.02 -11.76 -3.86
N HIS A 150 -9.57 -12.97 -4.02
CA HIS A 150 -11.01 -13.18 -4.18
C HIS A 150 -11.79 -12.70 -2.95
N ARG A 151 -11.33 -13.04 -1.74
CA ARG A 151 -11.92 -12.56 -0.48
C ARG A 151 -11.89 -11.04 -0.40
N ALA A 152 -10.75 -10.42 -0.71
CA ALA A 152 -10.63 -8.96 -0.77
C ALA A 152 -11.59 -8.33 -1.79
N GLY A 153 -11.72 -8.93 -2.97
CA GLY A 153 -12.64 -8.47 -4.01
C GLY A 153 -14.11 -8.50 -3.59
N SER A 154 -14.53 -9.46 -2.75
CA SER A 154 -15.91 -9.49 -2.25
C SER A 154 -16.27 -8.41 -1.23
N VAL A 155 -15.27 -7.73 -0.66
CA VAL A 155 -15.47 -6.67 0.35
C VAL A 155 -15.15 -5.30 -0.23
N LEU A 156 -14.01 -5.19 -0.93
CA LEU A 156 -13.46 -3.91 -1.43
C LEU A 156 -13.78 -3.64 -2.91
N GLY A 157 -14.42 -4.58 -3.59
CA GLY A 157 -14.57 -4.58 -5.06
C GLY A 157 -15.65 -3.65 -5.62
N ASP A 158 -16.67 -3.32 -4.83
CA ASP A 158 -17.81 -2.47 -5.20
C ASP A 158 -17.69 -1.05 -4.61
#